data_AF-A0A0W4ZCB6-F1
#
_entry.id   AF-A0A0W4ZCB6-F1
#
_cell.length_a   1.000
_cell.length_b   1.000
_cell.length_c   1.000
_cell.angle_alpha   90.00
_cell.angle_beta   90.00
_cell.angle_gamma   90.00
#
_symmetry.space_group_name_H-M   'P 1'
#
loop_
_entity.id
_entity.type
_entity.pdbx_description
1 polymer ?
#
loop_
_entity_poly.entity_id
_entity_poly.type
_entity_poly.pdbx_seq_one_letter_code
_entity_poly.pdbx_strand_id
1 'polypeptide(L)'
;MENIQIGGSEGKQACKSQTITLMLCPDSILLPMSNRAKEMQKIIEHNSVFFSNILSNLSKDIRRNLETLWTMVDRDCMDDLQWLQNVKQILSKSAADEYFWKKWCCIVGCDEENFHNYYLRIPQNKSCESLINKKNIETRALRLTQPTFVNKIMPKNN
;
A
#
# COMPACT_ATOMS: atom_id res chain seq x y z
N MET A 1 9.03 -33.89 -45.06
CA MET A 1 10.15 -34.77 -44.68
C MET A 1 11.13 -33.93 -43.90
N GLU A 2 11.28 -34.18 -42.61
CA GLU A 2 12.57 -34.45 -41.95
C GLU A 2 12.26 -34.73 -40.46
N ASN A 3 12.34 -36.02 -40.12
CA ASN A 3 12.15 -36.54 -38.77
C ASN A 3 13.52 -36.64 -38.12
N ILE A 4 13.70 -36.02 -36.95
CA ILE A 4 14.85 -36.30 -36.08
C ILE A 4 14.36 -37.24 -34.98
N GLN A 5 14.82 -38.48 -35.06
CA GLN A 5 14.49 -39.58 -34.17
C GLN A 5 15.64 -39.73 -33.17
N ILE A 6 15.41 -39.34 -31.90
CA ILE A 6 16.34 -39.67 -30.81
C ILE A 6 15.73 -40.80 -30.00
N GLY A 7 16.43 -41.94 -30.03
CA GLY A 7 16.03 -43.18 -29.37
C GLY A 7 16.19 -43.15 -27.85
N GLY A 8 15.22 -43.79 -27.20
CA GLY A 8 15.39 -44.70 -26.07
C GLY A 8 16.03 -44.18 -24.79
N SER A 9 15.23 -43.99 -23.74
CA SER A 9 15.25 -44.85 -22.55
C SER A 9 14.05 -44.55 -21.66
N GLU A 10 13.49 -45.61 -21.09
CA GLU A 10 12.20 -45.66 -20.41
C GLU A 10 12.24 -44.95 -19.05
N GLY A 11 11.19 -44.16 -18.82
CA GLY A 11 10.99 -43.39 -17.59
C GLY A 11 9.96 -42.29 -17.78
N LYS A 12 8.81 -42.60 -18.40
CA LYS A 12 7.76 -41.61 -18.68
C LYS A 12 6.93 -41.33 -17.42
N GLN A 13 7.49 -40.56 -16.48
CA GLN A 13 6.65 -39.75 -15.61
C GLN A 13 6.02 -38.67 -16.51
N ALA A 14 4.75 -38.84 -16.85
CA ALA A 14 4.02 -37.89 -17.67
C ALA A 14 4.07 -36.52 -17.00
N CYS A 15 4.91 -35.63 -17.52
CA CYS A 15 4.90 -34.22 -17.19
C CYS A 15 3.54 -33.70 -17.66
N LYS A 16 2.56 -33.71 -16.75
CA LYS A 16 1.25 -33.12 -17.00
C LYS A 16 1.53 -31.65 -17.29
N SER A 17 1.35 -31.24 -18.55
CA SER A 17 1.44 -29.85 -18.95
C SER A 17 0.39 -29.07 -18.17
N GLN A 18 0.79 -28.51 -17.02
CA GLN A 18 -0.07 -27.63 -16.24
C GLN A 18 -0.17 -26.33 -17.01
N THR A 19 -1.33 -26.09 -17.62
CA THR A 19 -1.65 -24.81 -18.23
C THR A 19 -2.18 -23.90 -17.13
N ILE A 20 -1.51 -22.77 -16.90
CA ILE A 20 -2.00 -21.74 -15.98
C ILE A 20 -2.86 -20.78 -16.79
N THR A 21 -4.13 -20.65 -16.43
CA THR A 21 -5.01 -19.63 -17.02
C THR A 21 -4.65 -18.27 -16.44
N LEU A 22 -4.14 -17.39 -17.29
CA LEU A 22 -3.92 -15.99 -16.92
C LEU A 22 -5.28 -15.27 -16.93
N MET A 23 -5.57 -14.52 -15.87
CA MET A 23 -6.73 -13.61 -15.84
C MET A 23 -6.29 -12.18 -16.12
N LEU A 24 -7.17 -11.40 -16.74
CA LEU A 24 -6.97 -9.96 -16.90
C LEU A 24 -6.93 -9.31 -15.51
N CYS A 25 -5.86 -8.56 -15.24
CA CYS A 25 -5.78 -7.73 -14.04
C CYS A 25 -6.73 -6.53 -14.22
N PRO A 26 -7.68 -6.28 -13.30
CA PRO A 26 -8.52 -5.10 -13.36
C PRO A 26 -7.67 -3.82 -13.29
N ASP A 27 -8.01 -2.81 -14.10
CA ASP A 27 -7.30 -1.50 -14.14
C ASP A 27 -7.31 -0.74 -12.80
N SER A 28 -8.16 -1.16 -11.86
CA SER A 28 -8.23 -0.60 -10.50
C SER A 28 -7.22 -1.20 -9.52
N ILE A 29 -6.50 -2.27 -9.90
CA ILE A 29 -5.52 -2.92 -9.05
C ILE A 29 -4.14 -2.29 -9.30
N LEU A 30 -3.65 -1.53 -8.33
CA LEU A 30 -2.33 -0.90 -8.40
C LEU A 30 -1.23 -1.76 -7.79
N LEU A 31 -1.62 -2.74 -6.98
CA LEU A 31 -0.71 -3.56 -6.21
C LEU A 31 -1.07 -5.03 -6.33
N PRO A 32 -0.10 -5.96 -6.37
CA PRO A 32 -0.37 -7.39 -6.54
C PRO A 32 -0.85 -8.10 -5.26
N MET A 33 -1.38 -7.37 -4.27
CA MET A 33 -1.81 -7.95 -2.99
C MET A 33 -3.30 -8.26 -2.97
N SER A 34 -3.69 -9.53 -2.99
CA SER A 34 -5.11 -9.92 -2.96
C SER A 34 -5.74 -9.72 -1.58
N ASN A 35 -5.02 -10.06 -0.51
CA ASN A 35 -5.38 -9.76 0.87
C ASN A 35 -4.35 -8.79 1.45
N ARG A 36 -4.63 -7.49 1.33
CA ARG A 36 -3.64 -6.45 1.59
C ARG A 36 -3.11 -6.52 3.02
N ALA A 37 -4.00 -6.65 4.00
CA ALA A 37 -3.63 -6.68 5.41
C ALA A 37 -2.70 -7.85 5.75
N LYS A 38 -3.05 -9.09 5.35
CA LYS A 38 -2.24 -10.27 5.66
C LYS A 38 -0.92 -10.31 4.89
N GLU A 39 -0.94 -9.92 3.62
CA GLU A 39 0.27 -9.90 2.81
C GLU A 39 1.24 -8.84 3.28
N MET A 40 0.75 -7.65 3.62
CA MET A 40 1.59 -6.58 4.15
C MET A 40 2.22 -6.94 5.51
N GLN A 41 1.50 -7.66 6.37
CA GLN A 41 2.10 -8.19 7.62
C GLN A 41 3.32 -9.08 7.33
N LYS A 42 3.22 -9.98 6.35
CA LYS A 42 4.35 -10.85 5.93
C LYS A 42 5.49 -10.05 5.31
N ILE A 43 5.16 -9.04 4.49
CA ILE A 43 6.14 -8.15 3.88
C ILE A 43 6.92 -7.39 4.96
N ILE A 44 6.22 -6.88 5.99
CA ILE A 44 6.83 -6.18 7.12
C ILE A 44 7.74 -7.11 7.90
N GLU A 45 7.28 -8.32 8.22
CA GLU A 45 8.06 -9.32 8.93
C GLU A 45 9.36 -9.67 8.19
N HIS A 46 9.25 -9.91 6.88
CA HIS A 46 10.40 -10.25 6.04
C HIS A 46 11.40 -9.08 5.90
N ASN A 47 10.91 -7.84 5.89
CA ASN A 47 11.72 -6.63 5.72
C ASN A 47 11.86 -5.84 7.04
N SER A 48 11.82 -6.53 8.17
CA SER A 48 11.67 -5.94 9.51
C SER A 48 12.66 -4.83 9.84
N VAL A 49 13.92 -4.94 9.39
CA VAL A 49 14.95 -3.90 9.58
C VAL A 49 14.55 -2.58 8.93
N PHE A 50 14.06 -2.63 7.69
CA PHE A 50 13.64 -1.44 6.95
C PHE A 50 12.42 -0.79 7.58
N PHE A 51 11.40 -1.59 7.91
CA PHE A 51 10.17 -1.10 8.52
C PHE A 51 10.43 -0.55 9.93
N SER A 52 11.27 -1.21 10.73
CA SER A 52 11.66 -0.70 12.04
C SER A 52 12.37 0.65 11.95
N ASN A 53 13.23 0.83 10.95
CA ASN A 53 13.91 2.10 10.71
C ASN A 53 12.94 3.23 10.29
N ILE A 54 11.91 2.93 9.49
CA ILE A 54 10.85 3.94 9.23
C ILE A 54 10.20 4.33 10.55
N LEU A 55 9.74 3.35 11.32
CA LEU A 55 8.93 3.58 12.51
C LEU A 55 9.70 4.26 13.65
N SER A 56 11.02 4.07 13.73
CA SER A 56 11.87 4.75 14.73
C SER A 56 12.01 6.25 14.48
N ASN A 57 11.79 6.72 13.25
CA ASN A 57 11.88 8.14 12.88
C ASN A 57 10.54 8.88 13.02
N LEU A 58 9.48 8.19 13.44
CA LEU A 58 8.12 8.73 13.51
C LEU A 58 7.70 9.00 14.96
N SER A 59 6.87 10.02 15.15
CA SER A 59 6.18 10.21 16.43
C SER A 59 5.23 9.04 16.70
N LYS A 60 4.93 8.77 17.98
CA LYS A 60 4.11 7.64 18.41
C LYS A 60 2.75 7.57 17.69
N ASP A 61 2.10 8.72 17.50
CA ASP A 61 0.79 8.78 16.86
C ASP A 61 0.87 8.48 15.36
N ILE A 62 1.87 9.04 14.66
CA ILE A 62 2.07 8.80 13.22
C ILE A 62 2.47 7.34 12.99
N ARG A 63 3.34 6.80 13.84
CA ARG A 63 3.72 5.38 13.82
C ARG A 63 2.50 4.47 13.91
N ARG A 64 1.64 4.69 14.91
CA ARG A 64 0.43 3.86 15.11
C ARG A 64 -0.51 3.94 13.90
N ASN A 65 -0.67 5.13 13.32
CA ASN A 65 -1.49 5.32 12.13
C ASN A 65 -0.92 4.57 10.93
N LEU A 66 0.40 4.63 10.72
CA LEU A 66 1.07 3.94 9.62
C LEU A 66 1.02 2.42 9.78
N GLU A 67 1.26 1.90 10.98
CA GLU A 67 1.12 0.46 11.29
C GLU A 67 -0.31 -0.02 11.02
N THR A 68 -1.32 0.74 11.42
CA THR A 68 -2.74 0.43 11.15
C THR A 68 -3.03 0.43 9.65
N LEU A 69 -2.55 1.45 8.94
CA LEU A 69 -2.71 1.58 7.50
C LEU A 69 -2.13 0.36 6.77
N TRP A 70 -0.96 -0.12 7.19
CA TRP A 70 -0.34 -1.30 6.58
C TRP A 70 -1.02 -2.62 6.94
N THR A 71 -1.44 -2.80 8.19
CA THR A 71 -1.76 -4.15 8.71
C THR A 71 -3.24 -4.43 8.94
N MET A 72 -4.10 -3.40 8.86
CA MET A 72 -5.53 -3.51 9.21
C MET A 72 -6.48 -2.98 8.12
N VAL A 73 -5.98 -2.16 7.18
CA VAL A 73 -6.82 -1.56 6.13
C VAL A 73 -6.81 -2.42 4.87
N ASP A 74 -7.89 -3.17 4.64
CA ASP A 74 -8.07 -3.98 3.43
C ASP A 74 -8.68 -3.18 2.25
N ARG A 75 -8.73 -3.81 1.08
CA ARG A 75 -9.30 -3.23 -0.16
C ARG A 75 -10.76 -2.82 -0.03
N ASP A 76 -11.53 -3.52 0.79
CA ASP A 76 -12.95 -3.20 1.03
C ASP A 76 -13.14 -1.88 1.80
N CYS A 77 -12.12 -1.46 2.56
CA CYS A 77 -12.15 -0.25 3.38
C CYS A 77 -11.59 0.97 2.65
N MET A 78 -10.60 0.78 1.79
CA MET A 78 -9.85 1.83 1.13
C MET A 78 -9.26 1.30 -0.17
N ASP A 79 -9.50 1.99 -1.27
CA ASP A 79 -8.91 1.63 -2.56
C ASP A 79 -7.37 1.78 -2.54
N ASP A 80 -6.70 1.15 -3.51
CA ASP A 80 -5.23 1.14 -3.55
C ASP A 80 -4.65 2.56 -3.73
N LEU A 81 -5.33 3.44 -4.47
CA LEU A 81 -4.81 4.77 -4.76
C LEU A 81 -4.80 5.64 -3.50
N GLN A 82 -5.92 5.67 -2.78
CA GLN A 82 -6.04 6.40 -1.53
C GLN A 82 -5.08 5.82 -0.48
N TRP A 83 -4.92 4.49 -0.45
CA TRP A 83 -3.97 3.83 0.43
C TRP A 83 -2.52 4.27 0.14
N LEU A 84 -2.11 4.24 -1.13
CA LEU A 84 -0.79 4.68 -1.58
C LEU A 84 -0.55 6.17 -1.29
N GLN A 85 -1.54 7.03 -1.50
CA GLN A 85 -1.46 8.46 -1.17
C GLN A 85 -1.21 8.69 0.32
N ASN A 86 -1.94 7.99 1.19
CA ASN A 86 -1.77 8.10 2.64
C ASN A 86 -0.38 7.62 3.09
N VAL A 87 0.10 6.50 2.54
CA VAL A 87 1.46 6.01 2.81
C VAL A 87 2.50 7.03 2.34
N LYS A 88 2.40 7.52 1.09
CA LYS A 88 3.34 8.51 0.54
C LYS A 88 3.39 9.77 1.40
N GLN A 89 2.24 10.30 1.79
CA GLN A 89 2.17 11.51 2.61
C GLN A 89 2.92 11.36 3.94
N ILE A 90 2.88 10.19 4.55
CA ILE A 90 3.60 9.91 5.80
C ILE A 90 5.10 9.71 5.53
N LEU A 91 5.45 8.91 4.52
CA LEU A 91 6.85 8.58 4.22
C LEU A 91 7.65 9.78 3.67
N SER A 92 7.06 10.62 2.82
CA SER A 92 7.71 11.84 2.30
C SER A 92 7.99 12.89 3.37
N LYS A 93 7.30 12.85 4.52
CA LYS A 93 7.61 13.72 5.67
C LYS A 93 8.78 13.21 6.52
N SER A 94 9.17 11.95 6.32
CA SER A 94 10.13 11.24 7.18
C SER A 94 11.56 11.28 6.63
N ALA A 95 11.73 11.56 5.34
CA ALA A 95 13.03 11.71 4.68
C ALA A 95 12.96 12.75 3.56
N ALA A 96 13.96 13.62 3.48
CA ALA A 96 14.00 14.75 2.54
C ALA A 96 14.14 14.33 1.06
N ASP A 97 14.70 13.15 0.80
CA ASP A 97 15.01 12.61 -0.53
C ASP A 97 14.01 11.56 -1.04
N GLU A 98 12.88 11.42 -0.33
CA GLU A 98 11.87 10.37 -0.57
C GLU A 98 12.43 8.94 -0.49
N TYR A 99 13.59 8.72 0.14
CA TYR A 99 14.23 7.40 0.23
C TYR A 99 13.27 6.31 0.72
N PHE A 100 12.55 6.58 1.80
CA PHE A 100 11.62 5.61 2.37
C PHE A 100 10.47 5.28 1.43
N TRP A 101 9.94 6.28 0.72
CA TRP A 101 8.87 6.08 -0.25
C TRP A 101 9.33 5.18 -1.40
N LYS A 102 10.45 5.53 -2.05
CA LYS A 102 10.99 4.78 -3.19
C LYS A 102 11.30 3.34 -2.82
N LYS A 103 11.99 3.11 -1.71
CA LYS A 103 12.33 1.76 -1.25
C LYS A 103 11.08 0.97 -0.86
N TRP A 104 10.09 1.62 -0.26
CA TRP A 104 8.82 0.97 0.06
C TRP A 104 8.07 0.54 -1.21
N CYS A 105 8.01 1.39 -2.24
CA CYS A 105 7.43 1.06 -3.54
C CYS A 105 8.07 -0.19 -4.16
N CYS A 106 9.41 -0.27 -4.14
CA CYS A 106 10.13 -1.45 -4.64
C CYS A 106 9.73 -2.73 -3.89
N ILE A 107 9.51 -2.66 -2.58
CA ILE A 107 9.16 -3.81 -1.74
C ILE A 107 7.73 -4.30 -2.03
N VAL A 108 6.77 -3.38 -2.17
CA VAL A 108 5.36 -3.74 -2.37
C VAL A 108 4.98 -3.93 -3.85
N GLY A 109 5.93 -3.73 -4.77
CA GLY A 109 5.70 -3.83 -6.20
C GLY A 109 4.86 -2.68 -6.78
N CYS A 110 4.96 -1.49 -6.18
CA CYS A 110 4.32 -0.29 -6.73
C CYS A 110 5.25 0.36 -7.77
N ASP A 111 4.79 0.45 -9.01
CA ASP A 111 5.48 1.23 -10.04
C ASP A 111 5.14 2.71 -9.85
N GLU A 112 6.17 3.53 -9.60
CA GLU A 112 6.03 4.95 -9.34
C GLU A 112 5.54 5.74 -10.56
N GLU A 113 5.89 5.30 -11.78
CA GLU A 113 5.39 5.90 -13.02
C GLU A 113 3.91 5.61 -13.19
N ASN A 114 3.48 4.38 -12.87
CA ASN A 114 2.06 4.04 -12.87
C ASN A 114 1.31 4.86 -11.82
N PHE A 115 1.80 4.91 -10.57
CA PHE A 115 1.17 5.73 -9.53
C PHE A 115 1.01 7.20 -9.94
N HIS A 116 2.03 7.79 -10.59
CA HIS A 116 1.96 9.16 -11.10
C HIS A 116 0.91 9.31 -12.23
N ASN A 117 0.87 8.36 -13.16
CA ASN A 117 -0.11 8.36 -14.24
C ASN A 117 -1.55 8.20 -13.73
N TYR A 118 -1.79 7.37 -12.70
CA TYR A 118 -3.09 7.27 -12.04
C TYR A 118 -3.45 8.56 -11.30
N TYR A 119 -2.47 9.18 -10.63
CA TYR A 119 -2.65 10.45 -9.93
C TYR A 119 -3.09 11.57 -10.89
N LEU A 120 -2.53 11.62 -12.10
CA LEU A 120 -2.85 12.65 -13.10
C LEU A 120 -4.18 12.40 -13.86
N ARG A 121 -4.64 11.15 -13.94
CA ARG A 121 -5.87 10.78 -14.64
C ARG A 121 -7.15 11.03 -13.84
N ILE A 122 -7.06 11.23 -12.54
CA ILE A 122 -8.22 11.64 -11.75
C ILE A 122 -8.44 13.14 -11.95
N PRO A 123 -9.61 13.57 -12.47
CA PRO A 123 -9.95 14.99 -12.48
C PRO A 123 -9.83 15.51 -11.05
N GLN A 124 -9.11 16.61 -10.85
CA GLN A 124 -9.01 17.35 -9.58
C GLN A 124 -10.37 17.86 -9.04
N ASN A 125 -11.49 17.38 -9.60
CA ASN A 125 -12.87 17.69 -9.25
C ASN A 125 -13.38 16.84 -8.07
N LYS A 126 -12.68 16.93 -6.94
CA LYS A 126 -13.32 16.97 -5.61
C LYS A 126 -12.45 17.84 -4.72
N SER A 127 -12.83 19.12 -4.66
CA SER A 127 -12.49 19.97 -3.52
C SER A 127 -12.92 19.23 -2.25
N CYS A 128 -11.96 18.67 -1.52
CA CYS A 128 -12.11 18.37 -0.10
C CYS A 128 -11.94 19.68 0.68
N GLU A 129 -12.80 20.68 0.43
CA GLU A 129 -13.07 21.68 1.45
C GLU A 129 -14.15 21.15 2.39
N SER A 130 -13.68 20.49 3.45
CA SER A 130 -14.35 20.39 4.77
C SER A 130 -13.36 19.66 5.69
N LEU A 131 -12.41 20.33 6.34
CA LEU A 131 -12.64 21.11 7.55
C LEU A 131 -11.47 22.09 7.79
N ILE A 132 -11.42 23.21 7.07
CA ILE A 132 -10.77 24.43 7.58
C ILE A 132 -11.66 25.60 7.16
N ASN A 133 -12.81 25.75 7.82
CA ASN A 133 -13.64 26.93 7.62
C ASN A 133 -12.90 28.13 8.21
N LYS A 134 -12.37 28.99 7.33
CA LYS A 134 -11.81 30.30 7.67
C LYS A 134 -12.88 31.14 8.33
N LYS A 135 -12.83 31.26 9.65
CA LYS A 135 -13.25 32.48 10.36
C LYS A 135 -12.53 32.55 11.70
N ASN A 136 -11.67 33.57 11.78
CA ASN A 136 -10.96 34.09 12.95
C ASN A 136 -9.92 33.16 13.59
N ILE A 137 -8.65 33.56 13.51
CA ILE A 137 -7.80 33.96 14.65
C ILE A 137 -6.44 34.29 14.05
N GLU A 138 -6.24 35.57 13.73
CA GLU A 138 -4.96 36.18 14.05
C GLU A 138 -4.73 35.96 15.55
N THR A 139 -3.49 35.68 15.91
CA THR A 139 -2.94 35.63 17.28
C THR A 139 -2.76 34.23 17.89
N ARG A 140 -1.48 33.83 17.93
CA ARG A 140 -0.81 33.00 18.95
C ARG A 140 -1.15 31.51 19.08
N ALA A 141 -0.11 30.74 18.74
CA ALA A 141 0.52 29.70 19.57
C ALA A 141 -0.29 28.46 19.98
N LEU A 142 0.29 27.29 19.64
CA LEU A 142 0.26 26.02 20.37
C LEU A 142 -1.14 25.52 20.79
N ARG A 143 -1.69 24.57 20.02
CA ARG A 143 -2.44 23.41 20.54
C ARG A 143 -2.69 22.39 19.43
N LEU A 144 -2.01 21.25 19.54
CA LEU A 144 -2.39 20.01 18.87
C LEU A 144 -3.83 19.67 19.28
N THR A 145 -4.73 19.49 18.31
CA THR A 145 -6.01 18.82 18.53
C THR A 145 -5.99 17.47 17.82
N GLN A 146 -6.37 16.45 18.58
CA GLN A 146 -6.34 15.03 18.20
C GLN A 146 -7.26 14.74 17.00
N PRO A 147 -6.88 13.84 16.07
CA PRO A 147 -7.78 13.32 15.07
C PRO A 147 -8.72 12.26 15.66
N THR A 148 -10.01 12.51 15.53
CA THR A 148 -11.15 11.70 16.02
C THR A 148 -11.40 10.48 15.12
N PHE A 149 -10.44 9.55 15.00
CA PHE A 149 -10.60 8.37 14.13
C PHE A 149 -10.79 7.03 14.86
N VAL A 150 -10.93 7.03 16.19
CA VAL A 150 -11.07 5.78 16.97
C VAL A 150 -12.35 5.83 17.81
N ASN A 151 -13.52 5.69 17.17
CA ASN A 151 -14.77 5.40 17.91
C ASN A 151 -15.79 4.56 17.12
N LYS A 152 -15.43 4.03 15.93
CA LYS A 152 -16.35 3.20 15.13
C LYS A 152 -15.96 1.72 15.02
N ILE A 153 -14.88 1.29 15.67
CA ILE A 153 -14.42 -0.11 15.63
C ILE A 153 -14.20 -0.62 17.06
N MET A 154 -15.24 -0.62 17.88
CA MET A 154 -15.36 -1.55 19.01
C MET A 154 -16.84 -1.89 19.21
N PRO A 155 -17.25 -3.16 19.19
CA PRO A 155 -18.58 -3.54 19.65
C PRO A 155 -18.66 -3.26 21.15
N LYS A 156 -19.73 -2.60 21.58
CA LYS A 156 -20.06 -2.47 23.00
C LYS A 156 -20.47 -3.86 23.49
N ASN A 157 -19.65 -4.48 24.32
CA ASN A 157 -20.12 -5.57 25.17
C ASN A 157 -20.90 -4.92 26.32
N ASN A 158 -22.19 -5.24 26.38
CA ASN A 158 -23.03 -5.03 27.56
C ASN A 158 -22.61 -5.99 28.68
#